data_AF-A0A4Q0Z6B0-F1
#
_entry.id   AF-A0A4Q0Z6B0-F1
#
_cell.length_a   1.000
_cell.length_b   1.000
_cell.length_c   1.000
_cell.angle_alpha   90.00
_cell.angle_beta   90.00
_cell.angle_gamma   90.00
#
_symmetry.space_group_name_H-M   'P 1'
#
loop_
_entity.id
_entity.type
_entity.pdbx_description
1 polymer ?
#
loop_
_entity_poly.entity_id
_entity_poly.type
_entity_poly.pdbx_seq_one_letter_code
_entity_poly.pdbx_strand_id
1 'polypeptide(L)'
;MKFYDKGFISKFNNYTQVQIYSAGKTILDMKIYKDRVCTSTFECESIKEFNRKYLSSSYEDDFLETVFNNNKKETVFRDKEHNILIKIKKD
;
A
#
# COMPACT_ATOMS: atom_id res chain seq x y z
N MET A 1 -0.38 5.52 25.92
CA MET A 1 -0.95 5.58 24.56
C MET A 1 -0.32 4.50 23.70
N LYS A 2 -1.10 3.57 23.15
CA LYS A 2 -0.59 2.51 22.26
C LYS A 2 -0.43 3.06 20.84
N PHE A 3 0.54 3.96 20.61
CA PHE A 3 0.91 4.40 19.25
C PHE A 3 1.66 3.33 18.45
N TYR A 4 1.78 2.13 19.01
CA TYR A 4 2.75 1.13 18.59
C TYR A 4 2.41 0.49 17.26
N ASP A 5 1.21 0.66 16.69
CA ASP A 5 0.89 0.17 15.34
C ASP A 5 -0.02 1.18 14.63
N LYS A 6 0.56 2.17 13.94
CA LYS A 6 -0.19 3.13 13.11
C LYS A 6 0.42 3.24 11.73
N GLY A 7 -0.45 3.44 10.74
CA GLY A 7 -0.05 3.70 9.37
C GLY A 7 -0.44 5.10 8.93
N PHE A 8 0.31 5.64 7.99
CA PHE A 8 0.06 6.94 7.36
C PHE A 8 -0.05 6.75 5.85
N ILE A 9 -1.07 7.38 5.25
CA ILE A 9 -1.23 7.46 3.80
C ILE A 9 -1.11 8.94 3.42
N SER A 10 0.01 9.30 2.80
CA SER A 10 0.31 10.66 2.37
C SER A 10 0.16 10.76 0.86
N LYS A 11 -0.66 11.71 0.40
CA LYS A 11 -0.92 11.93 -1.03
C LYS A 11 -0.07 13.09 -1.53
N PHE A 12 0.78 12.84 -2.52
CA PHE A 12 1.55 13.86 -3.23
C PHE A 12 1.08 13.93 -4.69
N ASN A 13 1.52 14.94 -5.43
CA ASN A 13 1.08 15.15 -6.82
C ASN A 13 1.43 13.97 -7.75
N ASN A 14 2.53 13.27 -7.51
CA ASN A 14 3.06 12.24 -8.40
C ASN A 14 3.06 10.83 -7.79
N TYR A 15 2.78 10.70 -6.49
CA TYR A 15 2.81 9.41 -5.80
C TYR A 15 1.98 9.45 -4.51
N THR A 16 1.56 8.27 -4.07
CA THR A 16 1.00 8.05 -2.74
C THR A 16 2.02 7.30 -1.90
N GLN A 17 2.30 7.80 -0.70
CA GLN A 17 3.21 7.14 0.24
C GLN A 17 2.41 6.45 1.34
N VAL A 18 2.70 5.19 1.59
CA VAL A 18 2.12 4.36 2.64
C VAL A 18 3.24 3.97 3.61
N GLN A 19 3.14 4.43 4.85
CA GLN A 19 4.09 4.11 5.90
C GLN A 19 3.40 3.36 7.02
N ILE A 20 4.03 2.30 7.53
CA ILE A 20 3.57 1.60 8.74
C ILE A 20 4.68 1.67 9.78
N TYR A 21 4.32 2.16 10.95
CA TYR A 21 5.20 2.22 12.10
C TYR A 21 4.78 1.14 13.10
N SER A 22 5.73 0.30 13.48
CA SER A 22 5.58 -0.59 14.62
C SER A 22 6.61 -0.24 15.70
N ALA A 23 6.15 0.00 16.92
CA ALA A 23 6.97 0.38 18.06
C ALA A 23 7.98 1.52 17.80
N GLY A 24 7.55 2.55 17.05
CA GLY A 24 8.39 3.71 16.71
C GLY A 24 9.41 3.44 15.61
N LYS A 25 9.43 2.25 15.01
CA LYS A 25 10.25 1.91 13.84
C LYS A 25 9.39 1.81 12.60
N THR A 26 9.88 2.32 11.48
CA THR A 26 9.26 2.11 10.18
C THR A 26 9.45 0.66 9.76
N ILE A 27 8.35 -0.10 9.64
CA ILE A 27 8.37 -1.50 9.17
C ILE A 27 7.95 -1.62 7.70
N LEU A 28 7.30 -0.59 7.16
CA LEU A 28 6.96 -0.47 5.75
C LEU A 28 7.05 0.99 5.36
N ASP A 29 7.76 1.29 4.27
CA ASP A 29 7.71 2.58 3.59
C ASP A 29 7.56 2.31 2.10
N MET A 30 6.36 2.53 1.59
CA MET A 30 6.02 2.23 0.21
C MET A 30 5.59 3.50 -0.51
N LYS A 31 6.20 3.77 -1.66
CA LYS A 31 5.81 4.85 -2.57
C LYS A 31 5.19 4.26 -3.82
N ILE A 32 3.94 4.58 -4.07
CA ILE A 32 3.13 4.10 -5.18
C ILE A 32 3.08 5.23 -6.21
N TYR A 33 3.80 5.05 -7.32
CA TYR A 33 3.72 5.91 -8.50
C TYR A 33 2.80 5.26 -9.53
N LYS A 34 2.52 5.98 -10.63
CA LYS A 34 1.67 5.49 -11.72
C LYS A 34 2.26 4.29 -12.48
N ASP A 35 3.58 4.17 -12.52
CA ASP A 35 4.31 3.16 -13.30
C ASP A 35 5.08 2.15 -12.44
N ARG A 36 5.34 2.48 -11.17
CA ARG A 36 6.23 1.71 -10.29
C ARG A 36 5.81 1.79 -8.82
N VAL A 37 6.24 0.79 -8.05
CA VAL A 37 6.15 0.79 -6.59
C VAL A 37 7.56 0.71 -6.02
N CYS A 38 7.88 1.58 -5.07
CA CYS A 38 9.16 1.57 -4.37
C CYS A 38 8.97 1.24 -2.90
N THR A 39 9.63 0.20 -2.40
CA THR A 39 9.64 -0.21 -0.97
C THR A 39 10.82 0.39 -0.19
N SER A 40 11.77 0.99 -0.91
CA SER A 40 12.93 1.69 -0.37
C SER A 40 13.47 2.67 -1.43
N THR A 41 14.45 3.51 -1.07
CA THR A 41 15.11 4.43 -2.00
C THR A 41 15.78 3.69 -3.18
N PHE A 42 16.21 2.44 -2.98
CA PHE A 42 16.93 1.64 -3.99
C PHE A 42 16.14 0.45 -4.52
N GLU A 43 14.92 0.21 -4.02
CA GLU A 43 14.10 -0.94 -4.39
C GLU A 43 12.81 -0.42 -4.99
N CYS A 44 12.81 -0.29 -6.32
CA CYS A 44 11.65 0.08 -7.12
C CYS A 44 11.41 -0.99 -8.18
N GLU A 45 10.15 -1.39 -8.34
CA GLU A 45 9.72 -2.42 -9.26
C GLU A 45 8.52 -1.91 -10.07
N SER A 46 8.29 -2.44 -11.27
CA SER A 46 7.05 -2.12 -11.98
C SER A 46 5.83 -2.62 -11.20
N ILE A 47 4.67 -1.99 -11.39
CA ILE A 47 3.45 -2.41 -10.68
C ILE A 47 3.11 -3.88 -10.95
N LYS A 48 3.31 -4.34 -12.19
CA LYS A 48 3.11 -5.74 -12.58
C LYS A 48 4.00 -6.70 -11.80
N GLU A 49 5.28 -6.35 -11.65
CA GLU A 49 6.23 -7.19 -10.92
C GLU A 49 5.91 -7.20 -9.43
N PHE A 50 5.56 -6.05 -8.86
CA PHE A 50 5.14 -5.94 -7.48
C PHE A 50 3.88 -6.79 -7.22
N ASN A 51 2.85 -6.64 -8.06
CA ASN A 51 1.61 -7.41 -7.96
C ASN A 51 1.88 -8.91 -8.04
N ARG A 52 2.73 -9.35 -8.99
CA ARG A 52 3.11 -10.76 -9.12
C ARG A 52 3.87 -11.29 -7.90
N LYS A 53 4.72 -10.49 -7.25
CA LYS A 53 5.56 -10.92 -6.12
C LYS A 53 4.82 -10.93 -4.79
N TYR A 54 4.01 -9.90 -4.52
CA TYR A 54 3.44 -9.65 -3.19
C TYR A 54 1.92 -9.77 -3.14
N LEU A 55 1.24 -9.70 -4.29
CA LEU A 55 -0.21 -9.75 -4.40
C LEU A 55 -0.62 -10.87 -5.37
N SER A 56 -1.41 -10.55 -6.40
CA SER A 56 -1.69 -11.45 -7.51
C SER A 56 -1.33 -10.81 -8.84
N SER A 57 -0.80 -11.60 -9.77
CA SER A 57 -0.57 -11.18 -11.16
C SER A 57 -1.85 -10.87 -11.92
N SER A 58 -3.03 -11.25 -11.41
CA SER A 58 -4.32 -10.93 -12.01
C SER A 58 -4.83 -9.52 -11.69
N TYR A 59 -4.12 -8.78 -10.84
CA TYR A 59 -4.53 -7.43 -10.46
C TYR A 59 -4.07 -6.40 -11.49
N GLU A 60 -5.00 -5.51 -11.86
CA GLU A 60 -4.75 -4.38 -12.75
C GLU A 60 -3.66 -3.44 -12.20
N ASP A 61 -2.98 -2.74 -13.11
CA ASP A 61 -1.88 -1.84 -12.76
C ASP A 61 -2.35 -0.65 -11.87
N ASP A 62 -3.62 -0.29 -11.90
CA ASP A 62 -4.20 0.79 -11.08
C ASP A 62 -4.78 0.31 -9.73
N PHE A 63 -4.67 -0.98 -9.43
CA PHE A 63 -5.27 -1.59 -8.23
C PHE A 63 -4.82 -0.92 -6.93
N LEU A 64 -3.49 -0.83 -6.73
CA LEU A 64 -2.91 -0.25 -5.52
C LEU A 64 -3.33 1.21 -5.35
N GLU A 65 -3.29 1.97 -6.43
CA GLU A 65 -3.71 3.37 -6.43
C GLU A 65 -5.18 3.47 -6.02
N THR A 66 -6.06 2.66 -6.61
CA THR A 66 -7.50 2.64 -6.30
C THR A 66 -7.78 2.33 -4.83
N VAL A 67 -7.04 1.37 -4.26
CA VAL A 67 -7.21 0.97 -2.86
C VAL A 67 -6.79 2.09 -1.90
N PHE A 68 -5.59 2.67 -2.10
CA PHE A 68 -5.02 3.66 -1.18
C PHE A 68 -5.53 5.09 -1.42
N ASN A 69 -6.00 5.42 -2.64
CA ASN A 69 -6.62 6.72 -2.92
C ASN A 69 -8.09 6.82 -2.51
N ASN A 70 -8.73 5.71 -2.15
CA ASN A 70 -10.11 5.71 -1.71
C ASN A 70 -10.32 6.62 -0.49
N ASN A 71 -11.26 7.58 -0.57
CA ASN A 71 -11.54 8.54 0.49
C ASN A 71 -12.53 8.04 1.56
N LYS A 72 -13.03 6.80 1.45
CA LYS A 72 -13.92 6.21 2.46
C LYS A 72 -13.25 6.11 3.83
N LYS A 73 -14.07 6.15 4.89
CA LYS A 73 -13.65 5.96 6.28
C LYS A 73 -13.08 4.56 6.54
N GLU A 74 -13.67 3.58 5.86
CA GLU A 74 -13.22 2.19 5.89
C GLU A 74 -13.18 1.65 4.45
N THR A 75 -12.05 1.06 4.09
CA THR A 75 -11.85 0.34 2.83
C THR A 75 -11.43 -1.08 3.18
N VAL A 76 -12.16 -2.07 2.68
CA VAL A 76 -11.83 -3.49 2.84
C VAL A 76 -11.78 -4.11 1.46
N PHE A 77 -10.60 -4.59 1.08
CA PHE A 77 -10.40 -5.46 -0.06
C PHE A 77 -10.04 -6.84 0.45
N ARG A 78 -10.82 -7.85 0.06
CA ARG A 78 -10.60 -9.24 0.47
C ARG A 78 -10.67 -10.14 -0.75
N ASP A 79 -9.56 -10.77 -1.06
CA ASP A 79 -9.44 -11.79 -2.07
C ASP A 79 -9.14 -13.12 -1.39
N LYS A 80 -10.11 -14.03 -1.43
CA LYS A 80 -9.98 -15.35 -0.82
C LYS A 80 -9.21 -16.34 -1.69
N GLU A 81 -9.19 -16.12 -3.01
CA GLU A 81 -8.50 -17.01 -3.95
C GLU A 81 -6.98 -16.86 -3.77
N HIS A 82 -6.52 -15.62 -3.64
CA HIS A 82 -5.11 -15.29 -3.47
C HIS A 82 -4.70 -15.06 -2.00
N ASN A 83 -5.60 -15.28 -1.03
CA ASN A 83 -5.38 -15.07 0.41
C ASN A 83 -4.91 -13.64 0.79
N ILE A 84 -5.45 -12.62 0.13
CA ILE A 84 -5.08 -11.21 0.33
C ILE A 84 -6.17 -10.47 1.10
N LEU A 85 -5.77 -9.72 2.12
CA LEU A 85 -6.63 -8.81 2.87
C LEU A 85 -5.93 -7.45 3.00
N ILE A 86 -6.55 -6.43 2.42
CA ILE A 86 -6.15 -5.03 2.62
C ILE A 86 -7.30 -4.32 3.34
N LYS A 87 -7.03 -3.88 4.57
CA LYS A 87 -8.01 -3.15 5.39
C LYS A 87 -7.43 -1.81 5.82
N ILE A 88 -8.07 -0.73 5.40
CA ILE A 88 -7.71 0.64 5.76
C ILE A 88 -8.86 1.21 6.60
N LYS A 89 -8.56 1.58 7.85
CA LYS A 89 -9.48 2.28 8.73
C LYS A 89 -8.87 3.63 9.07
N LYS A 90 -9.53 4.70 8.62
CA LYS A 90 -9.08 6.07 8.90
C LYS A 90 -9.62 6.50 10.25
N ASP A 91 -8.74 7.11 11.05
CA ASP A 91 -9.10 7.78 12.30
C ASP A 91 -9.93 9.04 12.02
#